data_AF-A0A8J8FA85-F1
#
_entry.id   AF-A0A8J8FA85-F1
#
_cell.length_a   1.000
_cell.length_b   1.000
_cell.length_c   1.000
_cell.angle_alpha   90.00
_cell.angle_beta   90.00
_cell.angle_gamma   90.00
#
_symmetry.space_group_name_H-M   'P 1'
#
loop_
_entity.id
_entity.type
_entity.pdbx_description
1 polymer ?
#
loop_
_entity_poly.entity_id
_entity_poly.type
_entity_poly.pdbx_seq_one_letter_code
_entity_poly.pdbx_strand_id
1 'polypeptide(L)' 'MNMGIKVKARYENEMLKPYGKLDLKEGEEVEIELKESVTKRTFGIIRLEHEEIEEIIKDTEYGSL' A
#
# COMPACT_ATOMS: atom_id res chain seq x y z
N MET A 1 -1.66 -14.54 -13.57
CA MET A 1 -1.75 -13.06 -13.49
C MET A 1 -3.22 -12.73 -13.22
N ASN A 2 -3.57 -12.10 -12.11
CA ASN A 2 -4.94 -11.60 -11.92
C ASN A 2 -5.14 -10.41 -12.87
N MET A 3 -5.96 -10.60 -13.90
CA MET A 3 -6.43 -9.52 -14.76
C MET A 3 -7.53 -8.74 -14.03
N GLY A 4 -7.12 -7.86 -13.12
CA GLY A 4 -8.03 -6.95 -12.40
C GLY A 4 -7.86 -5.51 -12.88
N ILE A 5 -8.97 -4.78 -12.99
CA ILE A 5 -8.97 -3.35 -13.32
C ILE A 5 -8.75 -2.57 -12.02
N LYS A 6 -7.79 -1.64 -11.99
CA LYS A 6 -7.58 -0.73 -10.85
C LYS A 6 -8.26 0.59 -11.12
N VAL A 7 -9.29 0.90 -10.34
CA VAL A 7 -10.01 2.18 -10.44
C VAL A 7 -9.83 2.99 -9.17
N LYS A 8 -9.58 4.29 -9.31
CA LYS A 8 -9.58 5.21 -8.18
C LYS A 8 -11.02 5.66 -7.92
N ALA A 9 -11.40 5.65 -6.65
CA ALA A 9 -12.68 6.15 -6.19
C ALA A 9 -12.49 7.01 -4.94
N ARG A 10 -13.47 7.84 -4.64
CA ARG A 10 -13.59 8.53 -3.36
C ARG A 10 -14.76 7.97 -2.59
N TYR A 11 -14.56 7.74 -1.29
CA TYR A 11 -15.62 7.38 -0.37
C TYR A 11 -16.24 8.64 0.24
N GLU A 12 -17.52 8.92 -0.06
CA GLU A 12 -18.25 10.09 0.45
C GLU A 12 -19.73 9.74 0.64
N ASN A 13 -20.32 10.16 1.76
CA ASN A 13 -21.72 9.87 2.13
C ASN A 13 -22.04 8.37 2.01
N GLU A 14 -21.18 7.53 2.59
CA GLU A 14 -21.34 6.08 2.66
C GLU A 14 -21.37 5.37 1.29
N MET A 15 -20.92 6.03 0.23
CA MET A 15 -20.84 5.45 -1.12
C MET A 15 -19.45 5.63 -1.75
N LEU A 16 -19.00 4.62 -2.50
CA LEU A 16 -17.81 4.70 -3.36
C LEU A 16 -18.16 5.34 -4.70
N LYS A 17 -17.52 6.46 -4.99
CA LYS A 17 -17.69 7.23 -6.23
C LYS A 17 -16.43 7.11 -7.08
N PRO A 18 -16.43 6.35 -8.18
CA PRO A 18 -15.29 6.24 -9.06
C PRO A 18 -15.01 7.58 -9.74
N TYR A 19 -13.73 7.89 -9.98
CA TYR A 19 -13.34 9.11 -10.71
C TYR A 19 -13.58 9.03 -12.23
N GLY A 20 -14.02 7.88 -12.73
CA GLY A 20 -14.33 7.64 -14.13
C GLY A 20 -15.42 6.59 -14.28
N LYS A 21 -15.86 6.33 -15.51
CA LYS A 21 -16.83 5.27 -15.79
C LYS A 21 -16.22 3.91 -15.50
N LEU A 22 -17.03 3.04 -14.90
CA LEU A 22 -16.74 1.63 -14.74
C LEU A 22 -17.36 0.88 -15.92
N ASP A 23 -16.57 0.07 -16.61
CA ASP A 23 -17.06 -0.82 -17.66
C ASP A 23 -17.58 -2.13 -17.03
N LEU A 24 -18.57 -2.00 -16.15
CA LEU A 24 -19.21 -3.10 -15.42
C LEU A 24 -20.64 -3.26 -15.93
N LYS A 25 -21.13 -4.49 -15.91
CA LYS A 25 -22.55 -4.76 -16.17
C LYS A 25 -23.38 -4.44 -14.94
N GLU A 26 -24.65 -4.11 -15.17
CA GLU A 26 -25.60 -3.92 -14.07
C GLU A 26 -25.74 -5.23 -13.27
N GLY A 27 -25.62 -5.13 -11.94
CA GLY A 27 -25.64 -6.28 -11.03
C GLY A 27 -24.32 -7.07 -10.93
N GLU A 28 -23.25 -6.62 -11.57
CA GLU A 28 -21.93 -7.27 -11.47
C GLU A 28 -21.32 -7.08 -10.07
N GLU A 29 -20.99 -8.20 -9.41
CA GLU A 29 -20.33 -8.19 -8.10
C GLU A 29 -18.84 -7.90 -8.25
N VAL A 30 -18.30 -7.05 -7.37
CA VAL A 30 -16.89 -6.66 -7.37
C VAL A 30 -16.32 -6.70 -5.96
N GLU A 31 -15.03 -7.01 -5.85
CA GLU A 31 -14.28 -6.92 -4.61
C GLU A 31 -13.56 -5.57 -4.50
N ILE A 32 -13.53 -5.00 -3.29
CA ILE A 32 -12.87 -3.72 -3.01
C ILE A 32 -11.65 -3.97 -2.14
N GLU A 33 -10.47 -3.61 -2.66
CA GLU A 33 -9.21 -3.63 -1.90
C GLU A 33 -8.81 -2.21 -1.50
N LEU A 34 -8.67 -1.96 -0.20
CA LEU A 34 -8.11 -0.71 0.33
C LEU A 34 -6.59 -0.88 0.49
N LYS A 35 -5.82 -0.17 -0.34
CA LYS A 35 -4.37 -0.11 -0.18
C LYS A 35 -3.98 0.95 0.82
N GLU A 36 -3.55 0.52 1.99
CA GLU A 36 -2.89 1.42 2.94
C GLU A 36 -1.59 1.94 2.34
N SER A 37 -1.36 3.25 2.47
CA SER A 37 -0.06 3.83 2.14
C SER A 37 1.01 3.20 3.03
N VAL A 38 2.18 2.87 2.47
CA VAL A 38 3.36 2.42 3.22
C VAL A 38 3.67 3.41 4.35
N THR A 39 3.46 4.70 4.11
CA THR A 39 3.67 5.76 5.10
C THR A 39 2.74 5.72 6.31
N LYS A 40 1.60 5.03 6.25
CA LYS A 40 0.77 4.78 7.44
C LYS A 40 1.27 3.60 8.27
N ARG A 41 2.05 2.69 7.67
CA ARG A 41 2.60 1.50 8.32
C ARG A 41 4.01 1.71 8.87
N THR A 42 4.66 2.82 8.54
CA THR A 42 6.04 3.11 8.91
C THR A 42 6.13 4.49 9.53
N PHE A 43 6.83 4.62 10.64
CA PHE A 43 7.09 5.92 11.28
C PHE A 43 7.92 6.86 10.39
N GLY A 44 8.77 6.30 9.52
CA GLY A 44 9.54 7.03 8.53
C GLY A 44 10.17 6.09 7.50
N ILE A 45 10.52 6.63 6.33
CA ILE A 45 11.31 5.93 5.32
C ILE A 45 12.66 6.65 5.24
N ILE A 46 13.73 5.94 5.54
CA ILE A 46 15.10 6.44 5.40
C ILE A 46 15.75 5.65 4.26
N ARG A 47 16.45 6.34 3.36
CA ARG A 47 17.30 5.70 2.36
C ARG A 47 18.63 5.36 3.03
N LEU A 48 19.03 4.10 2.94
CA LEU A 48 20.27 3.59 3.47
C LEU A 48 21.03 2.91 2.33
N GLU A 49 22.34 3.07 2.32
CA GLU A 49 23.25 2.28 1.52
C GLU A 49 23.44 0.89 2.15
N HIS A 50 23.84 -0.09 1.33
CA HIS A 50 23.94 -1.48 1.80
C HIS A 50 24.90 -1.66 2.98
N GLU A 51 26.00 -0.91 3.00
CA GLU A 51 26.98 -0.95 4.10
C GLU A 51 26.39 -0.47 5.43
N GLU A 52 25.54 0.57 5.41
CA GLU A 52 24.85 1.08 6.61
C GLU A 52 23.84 0.05 7.15
N ILE A 53 23.22 -0.73 6.26
CA ILE A 53 22.29 -1.80 6.65
C ILE A 53 23.04 -2.92 7.39
N GLU A 54 24.19 -3.34 6.88
CA GLU A 54 25.02 -4.39 7.49
C GLU A 54 25.53 -3.97 8.88
N GLU A 55 25.92 -2.70 9.04
CA GLU A 55 26.34 -2.15 10.34
C GLU A 55 25.19 -2.20 11.37
N ILE A 56 23.99 -1.76 10.99
CA ILE A 56 22.80 -1.80 11.86
C ILE A 56 22.44 -3.22 12.27
N ILE A 57 22.48 -4.18 11.33
CA ILE A 57 22.18 -5.59 11.62
C ILE A 57 23.21 -6.14 12.61
N LYS A 58 24.49 -5.85 12.40
CA LYS A 58 25.56 -6.29 13.30
C LYS A 58 25.42 -5.71 14.70
N ASP A 59 25.12 -4.41 14.82
CA ASP A 59 24.94 -3.77 16.13
C ASP A 59 23.72 -4.32 16.89
N THR A 60 22.68 -4.74 16.18
CA THR A 60 21.48 -5.32 16.79
C THR A 60 21.64 -6.79 17.18
N GLU A 61 22.42 -7.58 16.44
CA GLU A 61 22.67 -8.99 16.78
C GLU A 61 23.65 -9.17 17.94
N TYR A 62 24.63 -8.26 18.09
CA TYR A 62 25.67 -8.40 19.11
C TYR A 62 25.44 -7.53 20.36
N GLY A 63 24.45 -6.64 20.33
CA GLY A 63 24.16 -5.69 21.41
C GLY A 63 25.28 -4.66 21.55
N SER A 64 24.93 -3.39 21.81
CA SER A 64 25.95 -2.36 22.07
C SER A 64 26.87 -2.80 23.21
N LEU A 65 28.17 -2.98 22.90
CA LEU A 65 29.23 -3.23 23.87
C LEU A 65 29.38 -2.08 24.87
#